data_AF-A0A7W0PXV9-F1
#
_entry.id   AF-A0A7W0PXV9-F1
#
_cell.length_a   1.000
_cell.length_b   1.000
_cell.length_c   1.000
_cell.angle_alpha   90.00
_cell.angle_beta   90.00
_cell.angle_gamma   90.00
#
_symmetry.space_group_name_H-M   'P 1'
#
loop_
_entity.id
_entity.type
_entity.pdbx_description
1 polymer ?
#
loop_
_entity_poly.entity_id
_entity_poly.type
_entity_poly.pdbx_seq_one_letter_code
_entity_poly.pdbx_strand_id
1 'polypeptide(L)' 'MARKYFGTDGVRGVVGEFLTEELVERLGKASTLWVGDDARIFIGRDTRASGPGLEQAFARG' A
#
# COMPACT_ATOMS: atom_id res chain seq x y z
N MET A 1 -9.89 -5.28 -19.53
CA MET A 1 -8.95 -6.13 -18.75
C MET A 1 -9.37 -6.10 -17.30
N ALA A 2 -9.39 -7.24 -16.61
CA ALA A 2 -9.65 -7.27 -15.18
C ALA A 2 -8.51 -6.57 -14.42
N ARG A 3 -8.82 -5.77 -13.40
CA ARG A 3 -7.81 -5.14 -12.53
C ARG A 3 -7.06 -6.25 -11.77
N LYS A 4 -5.73 -6.25 -11.83
CA LYS A 4 -4.90 -7.29 -11.18
C LYS A 4 -4.84 -7.16 -9.65
N TYR A 5 -4.72 -5.93 -9.14
CA TYR A 5 -4.52 -5.67 -7.70
C TYR A 5 -5.71 -4.99 -7.03
N PHE A 6 -6.44 -4.14 -7.76
CA PHE A 6 -7.49 -3.28 -7.18
C PHE A 6 -8.87 -3.91 -7.32
N GLY A 7 -9.53 -4.14 -6.18
CA GLY A 7 -10.96 -4.45 -6.07
C GLY A 7 -11.80 -3.19 -5.88
N THR A 8 -12.95 -3.32 -5.21
CA THR A 8 -13.86 -2.20 -4.91
C THR A 8 -13.24 -1.20 -3.95
N ASP A 9 -12.66 -1.67 -2.84
CA ASP A 9 -12.12 -0.82 -1.76
C ASP A 9 -10.58 -0.77 -1.76
N GLY A 10 -9.95 -0.95 -2.92
CA GLY A 10 -8.49 -0.95 -3.05
C GLY A 10 -7.87 -2.36 -3.11
N VAL A 11 -6.63 -2.48 -2.64
CA VAL A 11 -5.86 -3.74 -2.65
C VAL A 11 -6.13 -4.50 -1.36
N ARG A 12 -6.64 -5.73 -1.45
CA ARG A 12 -7.04 -6.54 -0.30
C ARG A 12 -6.49 -7.96 -0.42
N GLY A 13 -6.05 -8.53 0.69
CA GLY A 13 -5.58 -9.91 0.77
C GLY A 13 -5.09 -10.28 2.16
N VAL A 14 -4.75 -11.55 2.34
CA VAL A 14 -4.14 -12.06 3.58
C VAL A 14 -2.69 -11.60 3.65
N VAL A 15 -2.29 -11.07 4.82
CA VAL A 15 -0.92 -10.59 5.07
C VAL A 15 0.04 -11.77 5.05
N GLY A 16 1.17 -11.61 4.36
CA GLY A 16 2.19 -12.66 4.22
C GLY A 16 1.91 -13.67 3.10
N GLU A 17 0.67 -13.70 2.57
CA GLU A 17 0.34 -14.44 1.36
C GLU A 17 0.33 -13.47 0.17
N PHE A 18 -0.83 -12.91 -0.16
CA PHE A 18 -0.96 -11.94 -1.24
C PHE A 18 -0.50 -10.54 -0.82
N LEU A 19 -0.86 -10.11 0.39
CA LEU A 19 -0.53 -8.77 0.89
C LEU A 19 0.84 -8.81 1.60
N THR A 20 1.90 -8.93 0.80
CA THR A 20 3.29 -8.93 1.28
C THR A 20 3.81 -7.51 1.47
N GLU A 21 4.83 -7.33 2.33
CA GLU A 21 5.49 -6.02 2.47
C GLU A 21 6.08 -5.52 1.15
N GLU A 22 6.64 -6.41 0.32
CA GLU A 22 7.15 -6.04 -1.01
C GLU A 22 6.05 -5.48 -1.92
N LEU A 23 4.85 -6.09 -1.90
CA LEU A 23 3.73 -5.56 -2.66
C LEU A 23 3.33 -4.18 -2.14
N VAL A 24 3.28 -3.99 -0.82
CA VAL A 24 2.89 -2.72 -0.21
C VAL A 24 3.92 -1.62 -0.47
N GLU A 25 5.21 -1.93 -0.44
CA GLU A 25 6.27 -0.98 -0.83
C GLU A 25 6.13 -0.54 -2.29
N ARG A 26 5.82 -1.48 -3.19
CA ARG A 26 5.52 -1.13 -4.60
C ARG A 26 4.29 -0.26 -4.75
N LEU A 27 3.28 -0.40 -3.88
CA LEU A 27 2.12 0.48 -3.86
C LEU A 27 2.46 1.88 -3.35
N GLY A 28 3.32 1.99 -2.33
CA GLY A 28 3.87 3.26 -1.86
C GLY A 28 4.54 4.02 -3.00
N LYS A 29 5.47 3.36 -3.69
CA LYS A 29 6.17 3.94 -4.85
C LYS A 29 5.23 4.30 -5.99
N ALA A 30 4.23 3.47 -6.28
CA ALA A 30 3.26 3.79 -7.31
C ALA A 30 2.43 5.03 -6.96
N SER A 31 2.16 5.26 -5.67
CA SER A 31 1.41 6.42 -5.19
C SER A 31 2.20 7.72 -5.38
N THR A 32 3.51 7.71 -5.13
CA THR A 32 4.39 8.89 -5.32
C THR A 32 4.48 9.30 -6.80
N LEU A 33 4.58 8.32 -7.70
CA LEU A 33 4.54 8.57 -9.15
C LEU A 33 3.22 9.18 -9.62
N TRP A 34 2.12 8.92 -8.90
CA TRP A 34 0.80 9.42 -9.26
C TRP A 34 0.55 10.86 -8.77
N VAL A 35 1.02 11.20 -7.56
CA VAL A 35 0.77 12.51 -6.95
C VAL A 35 1.70 13.61 -7.47
N GLY A 36 2.86 13.26 -8.02
CA GLY A 36 3.83 14.21 -8.59
C GLY A 36 4.78 14.83 -7.56
N ASP A 37 5.62 15.75 -8.03
CA ASP A 37 6.71 16.33 -7.23
C ASP A 37 6.21 17.24 -6.10
N ASP A 38 6.98 17.33 -5.01
CA ASP A 38 6.71 18.13 -3.79
C ASP A 38 5.38 17.83 -3.06
N ALA A 39 4.74 16.70 -3.37
CA ALA A 39 3.53 16.25 -2.70
C ALA A 39 3.80 15.82 -1.25
N ARG A 40 2.90 16.21 -0.33
CA ARG A 40 2.88 15.68 1.04
C ARG A 40 1.84 14.58 1.13
N ILE A 41 2.27 13.39 1.56
CA ILE A 41 1.40 12.22 1.70
C ILE A 41 1.15 11.96 3.19
N PHE A 42 -0.12 11.80 3.56
CA PHE A 42 -0.51 11.33 4.88
C PHE A 42 -0.78 9.81 4.81
N ILE A 43 -0.11 9.05 5.66
CA ILE A 43 -0.31 7.60 5.78
C ILE A 43 -1.07 7.34 7.08
N GLY A 44 -2.19 6.62 6.97
CA GLY A 44 -3.01 6.21 8.11
C GLY A 44 -3.24 4.70 8.08
N ARG A 45 -3.49 4.12 9.25
CA ARG A 45 -3.82 2.69 9.41
C ARG A 45 -4.93 2.48 10.43
N ASP A 46 -5.54 1.30 10.38
CA ASP A 46 -6.47 0.83 11.41
C ASP A 46 -5.72 0.14 12.58
N THR A 47 -6.48 -0.57 13.42
CA THR A 47 -5.98 -1.28 14.61
C THR A 47 -5.49 -2.70 14.33
N ARG A 48 -5.44 -3.17 13.07
CA ARG A 48 -4.98 -4.53 12.77
C ARG A 48 -3.53 -4.73 13.19
N ALA A 49 -3.22 -5.93 13.66
CA ALA A 49 -1.88 -6.30 14.12
C ALA A 49 -0.80 -6.16 13.03
N SER A 50 -1.16 -6.37 11.76
CA SER A 50 -0.25 -6.17 10.62
C SER A 50 -0.03 -4.69 10.29
N GLY A 51 -0.85 -3.79 10.82
CA GLY A 51 -0.88 -2.36 10.49
C GLY A 51 0.48 -1.68 10.59
N PRO A 52 1.20 -1.76 11.73
CA PRO A 52 2.50 -1.10 11.89
C PRO A 52 3.53 -1.53 10.84
N GLY A 53 3.59 -2.82 10.48
CA GLY A 53 4.51 -3.33 9.47
C GLY A 53 4.15 -2.84 8.06
N LEU A 54 2.86 -2.90 7.70
CA LEU A 54 2.40 -2.44 6.39
C LEU A 54 2.49 -0.92 6.23
N GLU A 55 2.27 -0.14 7.29
CA GLU A 55 2.47 1.31 7.32
C GLU A 55 3.92 1.66 6.97
N GLN A 56 4.88 1.00 7.61
CA GLN A 56 6.30 1.20 7.31
C GLN A 56 6.67 0.72 5.90
N ALA A 57 6.13 -0.41 5.46
CA ALA A 57 6.36 -0.89 4.09
C ALA A 57 5.86 0.10 3.05
N PHE A 58 4.68 0.69 3.24
CA PHE A 58 4.15 1.69 2.32
C PHE A 58 5.02 2.96 2.33
N ALA A 59 5.44 3.42 3.51
CA ALA A 59 6.27 4.62 3.65
C ALA A 59 7.68 4.49 3.04
N ARG A 60 8.22 3.27 2.89
CA ARG A 60 9.51 3.03 2.25
C ARG A 60 9.48 3.20 0.73
N GLY A 61 8.32 3.02 0.11
CA GLY A 61 8.14 3.08 -1.35
C GLY A 61 7.82 4.47 -1.86
#